data_AF-A0A7Y9XAJ1-F1
#
_entry.id   AF-A0A7Y9XAJ1-F1
#
_cell.length_a   1.000
_cell.length_b   1.000
_cell.length_c   1.000
_cell.angle_alpha   90.00
_cell.angle_beta   90.00
_cell.angle_gamma   90.00
#
_symmetry.space_group_name_H-M   'P 1'
#
loop_
_entity.id
_entity.type
_entity.pdbx_description
1 polymer ?
#
loop_
_entity_poly.entity_id
_entity_poly.type
_entity_poly.pdbx_seq_one_letter_code
_entity_poly.pdbx_strand_id
1 'polypeptide(L)' 'MSVGTYNWQSDFARKYVGIGREEGLEEGLAQSVVLFLTARGFEVSDRTRQRIESCDDLDTLRTRVHRSAKVDSPEELFD' A
#
# COMPACT_ATOMS: atom_id res chain seq x y z
N MET A 1 -29.16 3.19 24.08
CA MET A 1 -29.24 3.78 22.72
C MET A 1 -28.20 3.08 21.85
N SER A 2 -28.63 2.30 20.86
CA SER A 2 -27.70 1.72 19.88
C SER A 2 -27.20 2.85 18.98
N VAL A 3 -25.90 3.13 18.99
CA VAL A 3 -25.25 4.06 18.05
C VAL A 3 -25.13 3.44 16.64
N GLY A 4 -26.11 2.60 16.28
CA GLY A 4 -26.15 1.87 15.04
C GLY A 4 -26.41 2.84 13.89
N THR A 5 -25.40 2.98 13.04
CA THR A 5 -25.50 3.50 11.66
C THR A 5 -25.87 4.99 11.51
N TYR A 6 -25.14 5.89 12.14
CA TYR A 6 -25.10 7.28 11.63
C TYR A 6 -24.09 7.35 10.47
N ASN A 7 -24.60 7.26 9.25
CA ASN A 7 -23.80 7.46 8.04
C ASN A 7 -23.49 8.96 7.89
N TRP A 8 -22.20 9.28 7.68
CA TRP A 8 -21.75 10.65 7.45
C TRP A 8 -22.51 11.30 6.28
N GLN A 9 -23.41 12.23 6.58
CA GLN A 9 -24.31 12.80 5.57
C GLN A 9 -23.65 13.94 4.75
N SER A 10 -22.67 14.64 5.30
CA SER A 10 -22.05 15.78 4.60
C SER A 10 -21.17 15.33 3.43
N ASP A 11 -21.21 16.09 2.33
CA ASP A 11 -20.33 15.87 1.19
C ASP A 11 -18.85 16.00 1.59
N PHE A 12 -18.55 16.88 2.56
CA PHE A 12 -17.22 16.99 3.17
C PHE A 12 -16.76 15.65 3.75
N ALA A 13 -17.54 15.06 4.66
CA ALA A 13 -17.14 13.81 5.31
C ALA A 13 -17.03 12.66 4.31
N ARG A 14 -17.95 12.56 3.34
CA ARG A 14 -17.86 11.56 2.26
C ARG A 14 -16.59 11.70 1.43
N LYS A 15 -16.21 12.94 1.07
CA LYS A 15 -14.99 13.22 0.30
C LYS A 15 -13.73 12.77 1.04
N TYR A 16 -13.55 13.21 2.28
CA TYR A 16 -12.32 12.91 3.03
C TYR A 16 -12.24 11.44 3.47
N VAL A 17 -13.37 10.78 3.72
CA VAL A 17 -13.40 9.31 3.92
C VAL A 17 -12.98 8.58 2.64
N GLY A 18 -13.37 9.08 1.47
CA GLY A 18 -12.91 8.54 0.18
C GLY A 18 -11.39 8.63 0.04
N ILE A 19 -10.85 9.84 0.23
CA ILE A 19 -9.40 10.10 0.17
C ILE A 19 -8.63 9.18 1.14
N GLY A 20 -9.05 9.13 2.41
CA GLY A 20 -8.34 8.30 3.40
C GLY A 20 -8.44 6.79 3.13
N ARG A 21 -9.46 6.32 2.40
CA ARG A 21 -9.55 4.92 1.96
C ARG A 21 -8.59 4.62 0.81
N GLU A 22 -8.38 5.58 -0.07
CA GLU A 22 -7.44 5.50 -1.19
C GLU A 22 -6.00 5.52 -0.66
N GLU A 23 -5.64 6.52 0.14
CA GLU A 23 -4.33 6.64 0.81
C GLU A 23 -4.03 5.37 1.64
N GLY A 24 -5.00 4.90 2.44
CA GLY A 24 -4.81 3.69 3.24
C GLY A 24 -4.63 2.41 2.40
N LEU A 25 -5.19 2.36 1.19
CA LEU A 25 -4.99 1.24 0.28
C LEU A 25 -3.60 1.29 -0.37
N GLU A 26 -3.13 2.48 -0.76
CA GLU A 26 -1.78 2.71 -1.27
C GLU A 26 -0.73 2.30 -0.23
N GLU A 27 -0.84 2.83 0.99
CA GLU A 27 0.06 2.49 2.11
C GLU A 27 0.04 0.97 2.40
N GLY A 28 -1.14 0.36 2.41
CA GLY A 28 -1.30 -1.07 2.65
C GLY A 28 -0.65 -1.94 1.58
N LEU A 29 -0.73 -1.56 0.30
CA LEU A 29 -0.06 -2.28 -0.79
C LEU A 29 1.46 -2.09 -0.73
N ALA A 30 1.94 -0.87 -0.44
CA ALA A 30 3.37 -0.62 -0.26
C ALA A 30 3.96 -1.49 0.87
N GLN A 31 3.29 -1.54 2.02
CA GLN A 31 3.69 -2.41 3.13
C GLN A 31 3.64 -3.90 2.76
N SER A 32 2.65 -4.31 1.96
CA SER A 32 2.52 -5.68 1.49
C SER A 32 3.72 -6.11 0.64
N VAL A 33 4.21 -5.24 -0.24
CA VAL A 33 5.43 -5.51 -1.05
C VAL A 33 6.61 -5.82 -0.13
N VAL A 34 6.86 -4.96 0.87
CA VAL A 34 7.96 -5.16 1.82
C VAL A 34 7.78 -6.46 2.59
N LEU A 35 6.56 -6.75 3.06
CA LEU A 35 6.23 -7.99 3.76
C LEU A 35 6.54 -9.23 2.92
N PHE A 36 6.18 -9.24 1.63
CA PHE A 36 6.49 -10.36 0.74
C PHE A 36 7.99 -10.56 0.54
N LEU A 37 8.75 -9.47 0.32
CA LEU A 37 10.20 -9.57 0.16
C LEU A 37 10.87 -10.12 1.42
N THR A 38 10.50 -9.61 2.60
CA THR A 38 11.01 -10.12 3.88
C THR A 38 10.58 -11.56 4.14
N ALA A 39 9.34 -11.94 3.83
CA ALA A 39 8.86 -13.32 3.96
C ALA A 39 9.63 -14.30 3.07
N ARG A 40 10.16 -13.82 1.94
CA ARG A 40 11.04 -14.59 1.05
C ARG A 40 12.50 -14.62 1.50
N GLY A 41 12.84 -13.95 2.60
CA GLY A 41 14.18 -13.93 3.17
C GLY A 41 15.08 -12.83 2.62
N PHE A 42 14.55 -11.87 1.85
CA PHE A 42 15.34 -10.72 1.41
C PHE A 42 15.46 -9.67 2.51
N GLU A 43 16.67 -9.13 2.65
CA GLU A 43 16.91 -7.93 3.44
C GLU A 43 16.47 -6.71 2.61
N VAL A 44 15.45 -6.00 3.09
CA VAL A 44 14.93 -4.80 2.43
C VAL A 44 15.59 -3.59 3.07
N SER A 45 16.52 -2.96 2.35
CA SER A 45 17.18 -1.73 2.83
C SER A 45 16.18 -0.60 3.09
N ASP A 46 16.51 0.31 4.00
CA ASP A 46 15.68 1.49 4.28
C ASP A 46 15.42 2.34 3.03
N ARG A 47 16.42 2.42 2.12
CA ARG A 47 16.27 3.11 0.84
C ARG A 47 15.24 2.43 -0.06
N THR A 48 15.27 1.10 -0.14
CA THR A 48 14.31 0.31 -0.91
C THR A 48 12.91 0.44 -0.32
N ARG A 49 12.79 0.33 1.01
CA ARG A 49 11.54 0.54 1.75
C ARG A 49 10.96 1.92 1.45
N GLN A 50 11.75 2.98 1.61
CA GLN A 50 11.31 4.35 1.38
C GLN A 50 10.85 4.57 -0.06
N ARG A 51 11.53 3.97 -1.04
CA ARG A 51 11.13 4.04 -2.46
C ARG A 51 9.82 3.29 -2.76
N ILE A 52 9.52 2.22 -2.03
CA ILE A 52 8.25 1.50 -2.13
C ILE A 52 7.13 2.32 -1.46
N GLU A 53 7.38 2.82 -0.25
CA GLU A 53 6.41 3.58 0.56
C GLU A 53 6.12 4.98 0.00
N SER A 54 7.02 5.56 -0.80
CA SER A 54 6.78 6.85 -1.47
C SER A 54 5.98 6.74 -2.78
N CYS A 55 5.43 5.58 -3.09
CA CYS A 55 4.69 5.35 -4.33
C CYS A 55 3.19 5.47 -4.08
N ASP A 56 2.57 6.53 -4.60
CA ASP A 56 1.12 6.78 -4.54
C ASP A 56 0.34 6.20 -5.74
N ASP A 57 1.02 5.59 -6.72
CA ASP A 57 0.33 4.96 -7.86
C ASP A 57 -0.14 3.54 -7.55
N LEU A 58 -1.46 3.38 -7.40
CA LEU A 58 -2.10 2.12 -7.03
C LEU A 58 -1.81 0.96 -7.99
N ASP A 59 -1.81 1.21 -9.30
CA ASP A 59 -1.59 0.17 -10.31
C ASP A 59 -0.14 -0.30 -10.33
N THR A 60 0.81 0.62 -10.14
CA THR A 60 2.22 0.32 -9.92
C THR A 60 2.39 -0.51 -8.65
N LEU A 61 1.76 -0.12 -7.53
CA LEU A 61 1.83 -0.86 -6.27
C LEU A 61 1.27 -2.29 -6.42
N ARG A 62 0.13 -2.47 -7.09
CA ARG A 62 -0.43 -3.80 -7.38
C ARG A 62 0.53 -4.65 -8.21
N THR A 63 1.12 -4.06 -9.25
CA THR A 63 2.10 -4.75 -10.09
C THR A 63 3.30 -5.19 -9.26
N ARG A 64 3.79 -4.33 -8.37
CA ARG A 64 4.90 -4.64 -7.45
C ARG A 64 4.54 -5.74 -6.45
N VAL A 65 3.32 -5.78 -5.93
CA VAL A 65 2.85 -6.89 -5.08
C VAL A 65 2.91 -8.23 -5.82
N HIS A 66 2.50 -8.27 -7.09
CA HIS A 66 2.62 -9.49 -7.88
C HIS A 66 4.07 -9.86 -8.20
N ARG A 67 4.92 -8.85 -8.41
CA ARG A 67 6.33 -9.06 -8.75
C ARG A 67 7.17 -9.47 -7.56
N SER A 68 6.88 -8.97 -6.35
CA SER A 68 7.61 -9.31 -5.12
C SER A 68 7.58 -10.81 -4.82
N ALA A 69 6.60 -11.55 -5.32
CA ALA A 69 6.54 -13.01 -5.25
C ALA A 69 7.50 -13.73 -6.22
N LYS A 70 8.04 -13.05 -7.24
CA LYS A 70 8.77 -13.65 -8.37
C LYS A 70 10.21 -13.15 -8.52
N VAL A 71 10.52 -11.91 -8.12
CA VAL A 71 11.87 -11.31 -8.28
C VAL A 71 12.94 -12.10 -7.55
N ASP A 72 14.17 -12.11 -8.04
CA ASP A 72 15.29 -12.76 -7.36
C ASP A 72 16.08 -11.81 -6.44
N SER A 73 15.75 -10.52 -6.47
CA SER A 73 16.27 -9.47 -5.59
C SER A 73 15.26 -8.33 -5.36
N PRO A 74 15.34 -7.57 -4.25
CA PRO A 74 14.50 -6.39 -4.03
C PRO A 74 14.63 -5.30 -5.10
N GLU A 75 15.79 -5.19 -5.76
CA GLU A 75 16.08 -4.16 -6.75
C GLU A 75 15.32 -4.37 -8.07
N GLU A 76 15.16 -5.64 -8.51
CA GLU A 76 14.38 -6.02 -9.70
C GLU A 76 12.90 -5.62 -9.64
N LEU A 77 12.41 -5.25 -8.45
CA LEU A 77 11.05 -4.75 -8.29
C LEU A 77 10.80 -3.50 -9.14
N PHE A 78 11.85 -2.72 -9.40
CA PHE A 78 11.77 -1.42 -10.04
C PHE A 78 12.13 -1.38 -11.53
N ASP A 79 12.54 -2.51 -12.10
CA ASP A 79 12.94 -2.64 -13.52
C ASP A 79 11.74 -2.93 -14.44
#